data_AF-A0A1S1MLU1-F1
#
_entry.id   AF-A0A1S1MLU1-F1
#
_cell.length_a   1.000
_cell.length_b   1.000
_cell.length_c   1.000
_cell.angle_alpha   90.00
_cell.angle_beta   90.00
_cell.angle_gamma   90.00
#
_symmetry.space_group_name_H-M   'P 1'
#
loop_
_entity.id
_entity.type
_entity.pdbx_description
1 polymer ?
#
loop_
_entity_poly.entity_id
_entity_poly.type
_entity_poly.pdbx_seq_one_letter_code
_entity_poly.pdbx_strand_id
1 'polypeptide(L)'
;MDYQEQISGAERTPDGLIPEYVRIDPDTGKPVDYDGYTGRGDQEVFLEGKSGNKGTAFRGMYFQPDSPYWQMRAQNAVDQALRQLRALPDGAILEWHVSDPYGAVAIRELFADRRLFDIDVIYTPKS
;
A
#
# COMPACT_ATOMS: atom_id res chain seq x y z
N MET A 1 7.93 -13.16 -10.26
CA MET A 1 8.37 -11.74 -10.40
C MET A 1 8.57 -11.16 -9.00
N ASP A 2 9.38 -10.12 -8.77
CA ASP A 2 9.29 -9.43 -7.48
C ASP A 2 7.88 -8.84 -7.35
N TYR A 3 7.30 -8.89 -6.16
CA TYR A 3 5.92 -8.42 -5.99
C TYR A 3 5.82 -6.90 -6.19
N GLN A 4 6.84 -6.15 -5.82
CA GLN A 4 6.83 -4.70 -6.01
C GLN A 4 6.92 -4.37 -7.51
N GLU A 5 7.68 -5.11 -8.32
CA GLU A 5 7.67 -4.99 -9.80
C GLU A 5 6.30 -5.35 -10.39
N GLN A 6 5.65 -6.40 -9.88
CA GLN A 6 4.32 -6.81 -10.33
C GLN A 6 3.27 -5.71 -10.10
N ILE A 7 3.36 -4.99 -8.97
CA ILE A 7 2.42 -3.92 -8.64
C ILE A 7 2.80 -2.62 -9.32
N SER A 8 4.07 -2.23 -9.31
CA SER A 8 4.52 -0.95 -9.87
C SER A 8 4.51 -0.93 -11.40
N GLY A 9 4.66 -2.10 -12.04
CA GLY A 9 4.91 -2.20 -13.48
C GLY A 9 6.28 -1.66 -13.90
N ALA A 10 7.14 -1.29 -12.95
CA ALA A 10 8.45 -0.72 -13.21
C ALA A 10 9.51 -1.82 -13.22
N GLU A 11 10.39 -1.78 -14.22
CA GLU A 11 11.63 -2.56 -14.21
C GLU A 11 12.59 -1.99 -13.18
N ARG A 12 13.41 -2.86 -12.60
CA ARG A 12 14.52 -2.41 -11.75
C ARG A 12 15.49 -1.55 -12.54
N THR A 13 16.02 -0.54 -11.88
CA THR A 13 17.18 0.21 -12.36
C THR A 13 18.40 -0.72 -12.48
N PRO A 14 19.46 -0.33 -13.21
CA PRO A 14 20.67 -1.14 -13.37
C PRO A 14 21.37 -1.51 -12.04
N ASP A 15 21.17 -0.72 -10.99
CA ASP A 15 21.63 -0.96 -9.62
C ASP A 15 20.67 -1.83 -8.77
N GLY A 16 19.57 -2.30 -9.37
CA GLY A 16 18.66 -3.28 -8.79
C GLY A 16 17.54 -2.71 -7.92
N LEU A 17 17.38 -1.38 -7.87
CA LEU A 17 16.32 -0.68 -7.15
C LEU A 17 15.05 -0.60 -8.01
N ILE A 18 13.89 -0.59 -7.36
CA ILE A 18 12.62 -0.31 -8.04
C ILE A 18 12.34 1.18 -7.87
N PRO A 19 12.15 1.95 -8.95
CA PRO A 19 11.78 3.36 -8.83
C PRO A 19 10.45 3.50 -8.09
N GLU A 20 10.48 4.19 -6.96
CA GLU A 20 9.27 4.59 -6.24
C GLU A 20 8.79 5.95 -6.77
N TYR A 21 7.47 6.13 -6.79
CA TYR A 21 6.89 7.42 -7.13
C TYR A 21 6.81 8.26 -5.85
N VAL A 22 7.40 9.47 -5.87
CA VAL A 22 7.50 10.33 -4.68
C VAL A 22 6.61 11.55 -4.83
N ARG A 23 5.81 11.84 -3.81
CA ARG A 23 5.07 13.09 -3.65
C ARG A 23 5.55 13.84 -2.43
N ILE A 24 5.28 15.15 -2.41
CA ILE A 24 5.52 15.96 -1.21
C ILE A 24 4.18 16.09 -0.48
N ASP A 25 4.15 15.67 0.78
CA ASP A 25 3.04 15.96 1.68
C ASP A 25 2.94 17.49 1.83
N PRO A 26 1.85 18.12 1.37
CA PRO A 26 1.75 19.57 1.29
C PRO A 26 1.72 20.23 2.68
N ASP A 27 1.33 19.50 3.72
CA ASP A 27 1.23 20.03 5.09
C ASP A 27 2.60 20.00 5.78
N THR A 28 3.41 18.98 5.52
CA THR A 28 4.67 18.74 6.24
C THR A 28 5.93 19.01 5.43
N GLY A 29 5.81 19.14 4.09
CA GLY A 29 6.94 19.25 3.17
C GLY A 29 7.80 17.99 3.06
N LYS A 30 7.35 16.86 3.62
CA LYS A 30 8.10 15.60 3.62
C LYS A 30 7.79 14.76 2.39
N PRO A 31 8.76 13.99 1.88
CA PRO A 31 8.50 13.02 0.84
C PRO A 31 7.56 11.91 1.34
N VAL A 32 6.68 11.47 0.46
CA VAL A 32 5.75 10.36 0.62
C VAL A 32 5.88 9.47 -0.60
N ASP A 33 6.28 8.22 -0.34
CA ASP A 33 6.57 7.25 -1.36
C ASP A 33 5.33 6.41 -1.69
N TYR A 34 5.27 5.98 -2.94
CA TYR A 34 4.34 5.01 -3.49
C TYR A 34 5.13 3.99 -4.29
N ASP A 35 4.80 2.72 -4.16
CA ASP A 35 5.48 1.65 -4.89
C ASP A 35 5.32 1.79 -6.40
N GLY A 36 4.25 2.43 -6.88
CA GLY A 36 4.07 2.70 -8.30
C GLY A 36 3.02 3.76 -8.62
N TYR A 37 2.89 4.03 -9.92
CA TYR A 37 1.93 4.95 -10.50
C TYR A 37 1.46 4.43 -11.85
N THR A 38 0.16 4.54 -12.12
CA THR A 38 -0.41 4.21 -13.42
C THR A 38 -1.57 5.13 -13.76
N GLY A 39 -1.81 5.34 -15.06
CA GLY A 39 -2.98 6.06 -15.58
C GLY A 39 -4.00 5.09 -16.13
N ARG A 40 -5.27 5.25 -15.76
CA ARG A 40 -6.42 4.52 -16.33
C ARG A 40 -7.30 5.49 -17.12
N GLY A 41 -6.90 5.77 -18.35
CA GLY A 41 -7.42 6.93 -19.09
C GLY A 41 -6.90 8.21 -18.43
N ASP A 42 -7.79 9.15 -18.10
CA ASP A 42 -7.45 10.39 -17.40
C ASP A 42 -7.36 10.21 -15.86
N GLN A 43 -7.67 9.02 -15.35
CA GLN A 43 -7.62 8.72 -13.91
C GLN A 43 -6.19 8.38 -13.47
N GLU A 44 -5.62 9.19 -12.58
CA GLU A 44 -4.35 8.88 -11.92
C GLU A 44 -4.58 7.84 -10.81
N VAL A 45 -3.75 6.80 -10.77
CA VAL A 45 -3.82 5.72 -9.78
C VAL A 45 -2.44 5.48 -9.19
N PHE A 46 -2.35 5.63 -7.88
CA PHE A 46 -1.13 5.44 -7.09
C PHE A 46 -1.18 4.07 -6.40
N LEU A 47 -0.06 3.35 -6.42
CA LEU A 47 -0.03 1.94 -6.08
C LEU A 47 0.89 1.69 -4.88
N GLU A 48 0.41 0.87 -3.95
CA GLU A 48 1.16 0.35 -2.81
C GLU A 48 1.12 -1.18 -2.81
N GLY A 49 2.26 -1.83 -2.71
CA GLY A 49 2.44 -3.27 -2.70
C GLY A 49 2.77 -3.82 -1.31
N LYS A 50 1.90 -4.67 -0.76
CA LYS A 50 2.11 -5.38 0.50
C LYS A 50 2.29 -6.88 0.26
N SER A 51 3.53 -7.36 0.32
CA SER A 51 3.88 -8.73 -0.10
C SER A 51 4.18 -9.71 1.05
N GLY A 52 4.70 -9.22 2.18
CA GLY A 52 5.11 -10.05 3.31
C GLY A 52 6.12 -11.17 2.95
N ASN A 53 6.60 -11.87 3.97
CA ASN A 53 7.45 -13.03 3.73
C ASN A 53 6.62 -14.17 3.13
N LYS A 54 7.09 -14.75 2.02
CA LYS A 54 6.41 -15.85 1.29
C LYS A 54 4.95 -15.53 0.88
N GLY A 55 4.61 -14.25 0.70
CA GLY A 55 3.27 -13.86 0.26
C GLY A 55 2.26 -13.66 1.40
N THR A 56 2.68 -13.71 2.66
CA THR A 56 1.79 -13.69 3.84
C THR A 56 1.60 -12.29 4.44
N ALA A 57 1.58 -11.25 3.60
CA ALA A 57 1.40 -9.87 4.03
C ALA A 57 0.24 -9.71 5.00
N PHE A 58 0.48 -9.12 6.18
CA PHE A 58 -0.54 -8.82 7.19
C PHE A 58 -1.42 -9.98 7.67
N ARG A 59 -1.14 -11.23 7.24
CA ARG A 59 -1.92 -12.41 7.60
C ARG A 59 -2.14 -12.55 9.11
N GLY A 60 -1.11 -12.24 9.90
CA GLY A 60 -1.21 -12.38 11.34
C GLY A 60 -2.08 -11.31 12.02
N MET A 61 -2.44 -10.20 11.37
CA MET A 61 -3.50 -9.32 11.89
C MET A 61 -4.84 -10.03 11.96
N TYR A 62 -5.12 -10.95 11.02
CA TYR A 62 -6.34 -11.73 11.02
C TYR A 62 -6.32 -12.84 12.08
N PHE A 63 -5.20 -13.59 12.18
CA PHE A 63 -5.13 -14.77 13.07
C PHE A 63 -4.60 -14.48 14.48
N GLN A 64 -3.95 -13.34 14.69
CA GLN A 64 -3.33 -12.94 15.95
C GLN A 64 -3.55 -11.42 16.20
N PRO A 65 -4.82 -10.94 16.21
CA PRO A 65 -5.13 -9.51 16.30
C PRO A 65 -4.61 -8.84 17.58
N ASP A 66 -4.50 -9.62 18.67
CA ASP A 66 -4.01 -9.12 19.97
C ASP A 66 -2.48 -9.11 20.11
N SER A 67 -1.76 -9.58 19.09
CA SER A 67 -0.30 -9.58 19.11
C SER A 67 0.24 -8.15 19.08
N PRO A 68 1.09 -7.74 20.03
CA PRO A 68 1.70 -6.41 20.02
C PRO A 68 2.46 -6.10 18.72
N TYR A 69 3.06 -7.13 18.13
CA TYR A 69 3.73 -7.01 16.83
C TYR A 69 2.76 -6.61 15.72
N TRP A 70 1.59 -7.26 15.64
CA TRP A 70 0.61 -6.98 14.61
C TRP A 70 -0.16 -5.69 14.86
N GLN A 71 -0.40 -5.31 16.12
CA GLN A 71 -0.95 -4.01 16.48
C GLN A 71 -0.04 -2.85 16.06
N MET A 72 1.27 -2.97 16.29
CA MET A 72 2.25 -1.98 15.81
C MET A 72 2.24 -1.90 14.27
N ARG A 73 2.20 -3.04 13.57
CA ARG A 73 2.11 -3.05 12.10
C ARG A 73 0.81 -2.44 11.58
N ALA A 74 -0.31 -2.66 12.26
CA ALA A 74 -1.59 -2.04 11.94
C ALA A 74 -1.50 -0.52 12.07
N GLN A 75 -0.90 -0.01 13.16
CA GLN A 75 -0.71 1.43 13.33
C GLN A 75 0.20 2.02 12.23
N ASN A 76 1.31 1.37 11.92
CA ASN A 76 2.20 1.82 10.83
C ASN A 76 1.50 1.85 9.47
N ALA A 77 0.61 0.88 9.20
CA ALA A 77 -0.18 0.85 7.97
C ALA A 77 -1.14 2.05 7.90
N VAL A 78 -1.82 2.37 8.99
CA VAL A 78 -2.69 3.56 9.09
C VAL A 78 -1.90 4.85 8.89
N ASP A 79 -0.73 4.97 9.52
CA ASP A 79 0.09 6.18 9.43
C ASP A 79 0.67 6.37 8.02
N GLN A 80 0.96 5.28 7.30
CA GLN A 80 1.35 5.35 5.89
C GLN A 80 0.16 5.75 5.01
N ALA A 81 -0.98 5.08 5.16
CA ALA A 81 -2.20 5.37 4.42
C ALA A 81 -2.62 6.85 4.53
N LEU A 82 -2.60 7.40 5.75
CA LEU A 82 -2.92 8.82 5.98
C LEU A 82 -1.93 9.78 5.29
N ARG A 83 -0.63 9.46 5.30
CA ARG A 83 0.38 10.28 4.60
C ARG A 83 0.18 10.24 3.09
N GLN A 84 -0.11 9.06 2.54
CA GLN A 84 -0.39 8.89 1.12
C GLN A 84 -1.66 9.66 0.74
N LEU A 85 -2.78 9.46 1.43
CA LEU A 85 -4.02 10.21 1.17
C LEU A 85 -3.83 11.73 1.17
N ARG A 86 -3.05 12.28 2.11
CA ARG A 86 -2.75 13.73 2.13
C ARG A 86 -1.90 14.21 0.96
N ALA A 87 -1.03 13.36 0.43
CA ALA A 87 -0.11 13.72 -0.65
C ALA A 87 -0.67 13.45 -2.06
N LEU A 88 -1.85 12.81 -2.14
CA LEU A 88 -2.52 12.54 -3.41
C LEU A 88 -2.93 13.83 -4.12
N PRO A 89 -2.83 13.90 -5.46
CA PRO A 89 -3.55 14.90 -6.24
C PRO A 89 -5.06 14.80 -6.03
N ASP A 90 -5.74 15.94 -6.18
CA ASP A 90 -7.21 15.97 -6.23
C ASP A 90 -7.73 15.02 -7.32
N GLY A 91 -8.64 14.13 -6.92
CA GLY A 91 -9.27 13.16 -7.83
C GLY A 91 -8.42 11.94 -8.17
N ALA A 92 -7.18 11.82 -7.67
CA ALA A 92 -6.40 10.60 -7.82
C ALA A 92 -6.91 9.46 -6.91
N ILE A 93 -6.66 8.21 -7.31
CA ILE A 93 -7.00 7.00 -6.55
C ILE A 93 -5.74 6.44 -5.89
N LEU A 94 -5.89 5.88 -4.69
CA LEU A 94 -4.87 5.07 -4.03
C LEU A 94 -5.32 3.63 -3.90
N GLU A 95 -4.50 2.71 -4.42
CA GLU A 95 -4.72 1.27 -4.32
C GLU A 95 -3.64 0.61 -3.47
N TRP A 96 -4.08 -0.20 -2.50
CA TRP A 96 -3.21 -1.05 -1.69
C TRP A 96 -3.39 -2.51 -2.12
N HIS A 97 -2.41 -3.02 -2.85
CA HIS A 97 -2.36 -4.40 -3.31
C HIS A 97 -1.72 -5.30 -2.27
N VAL A 98 -2.49 -6.20 -1.68
CA VAL A 98 -2.05 -7.11 -0.62
C VAL A 98 -1.97 -8.54 -1.15
N SER A 99 -0.85 -9.22 -0.92
CA SER A 99 -0.58 -10.54 -1.52
C SER A 99 -1.19 -11.73 -0.78
N ASP A 100 -1.72 -11.53 0.42
CA ASP A 100 -2.42 -12.55 1.21
C ASP A 100 -3.90 -12.18 1.28
N PRO A 101 -4.84 -13.12 1.03
CA PRO A 101 -6.26 -12.81 1.07
C PRO A 101 -6.76 -12.47 2.48
N TYR A 102 -6.23 -13.11 3.52
CA TYR A 102 -6.57 -12.78 4.92
C TYR A 102 -5.95 -11.45 5.32
N GLY A 103 -4.73 -11.17 4.85
CA GLY A 103 -4.10 -9.86 4.99
C GLY A 103 -4.93 -8.74 4.37
N ALA A 104 -5.44 -8.94 3.16
CA ALA A 104 -6.30 -7.98 2.47
C ALA A 104 -7.59 -7.71 3.26
N VAL A 105 -8.24 -8.75 3.79
CA VAL A 105 -9.42 -8.61 4.66
C VAL A 105 -9.07 -7.82 5.92
N ALA A 106 -7.99 -8.18 6.62
CA ALA A 106 -7.60 -7.50 7.85
C ALA A 106 -7.26 -6.01 7.63
N ILE A 107 -6.65 -5.65 6.50
CA ILE A 107 -6.38 -4.24 6.16
C ILE A 107 -7.67 -3.49 5.83
N ARG A 108 -8.62 -4.11 5.09
CA ARG A 108 -9.93 -3.50 4.83
C ARG A 108 -10.67 -3.20 6.12
N GLU A 109 -10.72 -4.15 7.04
CA GLU A 109 -11.37 -4.00 8.35
C GLU A 109 -10.68 -2.90 9.16
N LEU A 110 -9.34 -2.92 9.24
CA LEU A 110 -8.56 -1.88 9.91
C LEU A 110 -8.87 -0.48 9.35
N PHE A 111 -8.90 -0.32 8.03
CA PHE A 111 -9.18 0.97 7.39
C PHE A 111 -10.62 1.41 7.61
N ALA A 112 -11.58 0.49 7.54
CA ALA A 112 -12.98 0.78 7.85
C ALA A 112 -13.17 1.25 9.31
N ASP A 113 -12.53 0.59 10.27
CA ASP A 113 -12.58 0.97 11.70
C ASP A 113 -11.98 2.36 11.95
N ARG A 114 -11.00 2.76 11.13
CA ARG A 114 -10.38 4.10 11.16
C ARG A 114 -11.05 5.10 10.24
N ARG A 115 -12.14 4.72 9.57
CA ARG A 115 -12.91 5.54 8.62
C ARG A 115 -12.07 6.04 7.43
N LEU A 116 -11.12 5.22 6.98
CA LEU A 116 -10.32 5.43 5.77
C LEU A 116 -10.98 4.70 4.61
N PHE A 117 -11.89 5.37 3.91
CA PHE A 117 -12.67 4.77 2.82
C PHE A 117 -12.13 5.11 1.43
N ASP A 118 -11.23 6.08 1.32
CA ASP A 118 -10.66 6.57 0.05
C ASP A 118 -9.46 5.73 -0.41
N ILE A 119 -9.38 4.47 0.02
CA ILE A 119 -8.29 3.53 -0.31
C ILE A 119 -8.89 2.21 -0.79
N ASP A 120 -8.57 1.85 -2.03
CA ASP A 120 -8.95 0.57 -2.61
C ASP A 120 -7.97 -0.52 -2.18
N VAL A 121 -8.38 -1.35 -1.22
CA VAL A 121 -7.56 -2.49 -0.78
C VAL A 121 -7.88 -3.71 -1.61
N ILE A 122 -6.93 -4.17 -2.41
CA ILE A 122 -7.11 -5.20 -3.43
C ILE A 122 -6.26 -6.43 -3.09
N TYR A 123 -6.87 -7.61 -3.08
CA TYR A 123 -6.09 -8.85 -3.00
C TYR A 123 -5.45 -9.12 -4.36
N THR A 124 -4.12 -9.16 -4.41
CA THR A 124 -3.35 -9.42 -5.63
C THR A 124 -2.34 -10.53 -5.37
N PRO A 125 -2.56 -11.78 -5.84
CA PRO A 125 -1.63 -12.88 -5.57
C PRO A 125 -0.25 -12.63 -6.21
N LYS A 126 0.80 -13.16 -5.57
CA LYS A 126 2.14 -13.18 -6.19
C LYS A 126 2.12 -14.07 -7.43
N SER A 127 2.74 -13.59 -8.50
CA SER A 127 2.96 -14.31 -9.77
C SER A 127 4.39 -14.85 -9.91
#